data_AF-A0A7C5NRP4-F1
#
_entry.id   AF-A0A7C5NRP4-F1
#
_cell.length_a   1.000
_cell.length_b   1.000
_cell.length_c   1.000
_cell.angle_alpha   90.00
_cell.angle_beta   90.00
_cell.angle_gamma   90.00
#
_symmetry.space_group_name_H-M   'P 1'
#
loop_
_entity.id
_entity.type
_entity.pdbx_description
1 polymer ?
#
loop_
_entity_poly.entity_id
_entity_poly.type
_entity_poly.pdbx_seq_one_letter_code
_entity_poly.pdbx_strand_id
1 'polypeptide(L)'
;MVQIQGKIKKEPVTLTCMANFNGNEQYSFLPQIWAHKKVSFLLEEIRIHGQNKELIDEIVALGKRYGIMTPYTAFLIVDDKDMHARRIIEDTRRSFEMEKAGADGVSFSRKLAEGKLPFDSAPVPASRLMGFKGNEVIGRGGESPQTISELTEQRILRIADKVFYLKSDGFYYDSVFEESMRPEIIEIQAFSDEYFNLLKMHKNIARYLVTNKRIVLYIDGKAYKIIH
;
A
#
# COMPACT_ATOMS: atom_id res chain seq x y z
N MET A 1 -19.09 6.69 -22.34
CA MET A 1 -18.49 6.01 -23.50
C MET A 1 -16.99 6.25 -23.45
N VAL A 2 -16.19 5.21 -23.71
CA VAL A 2 -14.73 5.29 -23.80
C VAL A 2 -14.34 5.05 -25.26
N GLN A 3 -13.44 5.88 -25.78
CA GLN A 3 -12.88 5.74 -27.11
C GLN A 3 -11.42 5.33 -27.02
N ILE A 4 -11.06 4.29 -27.76
CA ILE A 4 -9.70 3.78 -27.89
C ILE A 4 -9.30 3.96 -29.35
N GLN A 5 -8.25 4.74 -29.58
CA GLN A 5 -7.70 4.99 -30.91
C GLN A 5 -6.34 4.31 -31.05
N GLY A 6 -6.09 3.70 -32.20
CA GLY A 6 -4.84 3.00 -32.45
C GLY A 6 -4.66 2.65 -33.91
N LYS A 7 -3.67 1.79 -34.19
CA LYS A 7 -3.45 1.25 -35.54
C LYS A 7 -3.43 -0.28 -35.50
N ILE A 8 -4.17 -0.93 -36.38
CA ILE A 8 -4.09 -2.38 -36.62
C ILE A 8 -3.54 -2.56 -38.03
N LYS A 9 -2.41 -3.28 -38.17
CA LYS A 9 -1.72 -3.44 -39.46
C LYS A 9 -1.46 -2.12 -40.22
N LYS A 10 -1.14 -1.04 -39.47
CA LYS A 10 -0.91 0.35 -39.93
C LYS A 10 -2.16 1.16 -40.33
N GLU A 11 -3.34 0.56 -40.31
CA GLU A 11 -4.59 1.30 -40.55
C GLU A 11 -5.14 1.89 -39.25
N PRO A 12 -5.56 3.17 -39.24
CA PRO A 12 -6.13 3.79 -38.05
C PRO A 12 -7.48 3.15 -37.72
N VAL A 13 -7.65 2.75 -36.46
CA VAL A 13 -8.88 2.16 -35.93
C VAL A 13 -9.30 2.94 -34.69
N THR A 14 -10.59 3.26 -34.61
CA THR A 14 -11.23 3.80 -33.42
C THR A 14 -12.25 2.79 -32.91
N LEU A 15 -12.04 2.27 -31.71
CA LEU A 15 -12.98 1.40 -31.01
C LEU A 15 -13.72 2.24 -29.97
N THR A 16 -15.05 2.20 -30.00
CA THR A 16 -15.88 2.82 -28.97
C THR A 16 -16.50 1.73 -28.12
N CYS A 17 -16.32 1.79 -26.81
CA CYS A 17 -16.93 0.86 -25.87
C CYS A 17 -17.71 1.61 -24.79
N MET A 18 -18.78 0.99 -24.31
CA MET A 18 -19.44 1.45 -23.10
C MET A 18 -18.70 0.86 -21.90
N ALA A 19 -17.88 1.67 -21.25
CA ALA A 19 -17.34 1.33 -19.93
C ALA A 19 -18.31 1.82 -18.85
N ASN A 20 -18.57 0.96 -17.86
CA ASN A 20 -19.31 1.30 -16.65
C ASN A 20 -18.34 1.31 -15.47
N PHE A 21 -18.21 2.46 -14.80
CA PHE A 21 -17.29 2.67 -13.68
C PHE A 21 -18.03 2.72 -12.33
N ASN A 22 -19.17 2.05 -12.23
CA ASN A 22 -20.04 2.02 -11.05
C ASN A 22 -19.46 1.29 -9.82
N GLY A 23 -18.13 1.19 -9.69
CA GLY A 23 -17.48 0.67 -8.49
C GLY A 23 -17.90 -0.76 -8.12
N ASN A 24 -18.14 -1.61 -9.12
CA ASN A 24 -18.55 -2.99 -8.90
C ASN A 24 -17.49 -3.76 -8.07
N GLU A 25 -17.94 -4.42 -7.02
CA GLU A 25 -17.14 -5.24 -6.10
C GLU A 25 -16.37 -6.35 -6.82
N GLN A 26 -16.89 -6.86 -7.94
CA GLN A 26 -16.18 -7.83 -8.80
C GLN A 26 -14.84 -7.29 -9.31
N TYR A 27 -14.70 -5.97 -9.40
CA TYR A 27 -13.51 -5.28 -9.89
C TYR A 27 -12.77 -4.52 -8.78
N SER A 28 -12.97 -4.87 -7.50
CA SER A 28 -12.29 -4.23 -6.36
C SER A 28 -10.76 -4.36 -6.41
N PHE A 29 -10.23 -5.29 -7.21
CA PHE A 29 -8.79 -5.47 -7.45
C PHE A 29 -8.20 -4.44 -8.44
N LEU A 30 -9.02 -3.82 -9.31
CA LEU A 30 -8.52 -2.90 -10.34
C LEU A 30 -7.83 -1.65 -9.77
N PRO A 31 -8.36 -0.97 -8.73
CA PRO A 31 -7.68 0.16 -8.11
C PRO A 31 -6.27 -0.19 -7.63
N GLN A 32 -6.09 -1.38 -7.06
CA GLN A 32 -4.79 -1.85 -6.60
C GLN A 32 -3.81 -2.08 -7.76
N ILE A 33 -4.26 -2.72 -8.85
CA ILE A 33 -3.42 -2.90 -10.07
C ILE A 33 -3.01 -1.54 -10.64
N TRP A 34 -3.96 -0.61 -10.78
CA TRP A 34 -3.68 0.73 -11.28
C TRP A 34 -2.67 1.46 -10.39
N ALA A 35 -2.86 1.42 -9.07
CA ALA A 35 -1.99 2.11 -8.11
C ALA A 35 -0.55 1.59 -8.19
N HIS A 36 -0.36 0.27 -8.26
CA HIS A 36 0.97 -0.32 -8.43
C HIS A 36 1.64 0.12 -9.73
N LYS A 37 0.91 0.14 -10.85
CA LYS A 37 1.43 0.61 -12.15
C LYS A 37 1.78 2.10 -12.11
N LYS A 38 0.94 2.91 -11.46
CA LYS A 38 1.18 4.35 -11.32
C LYS A 38 2.39 4.63 -10.43
N VAL A 39 2.51 3.98 -9.27
CA VAL A 39 3.69 4.10 -8.39
C VAL A 39 4.96 3.67 -9.11
N SER A 40 4.90 2.56 -9.85
CA SER A 40 6.00 2.10 -10.70
C SER A 40 6.45 3.18 -11.68
N PHE A 41 5.51 3.74 -12.45
CA PHE A 41 5.80 4.83 -13.38
C PHE A 41 6.44 6.04 -12.67
N LEU A 42 5.88 6.48 -11.54
CA LEU A 42 6.40 7.62 -10.78
C LEU A 42 7.82 7.39 -10.24
N LEU A 43 8.12 6.17 -9.79
CA LEU A 43 9.47 5.81 -9.33
C LEU A 43 10.49 5.89 -10.46
N GLU A 44 10.12 5.47 -11.67
CA GLU A 44 10.99 5.57 -12.85
C GLU A 44 11.17 7.04 -13.28
N GLU A 45 10.11 7.86 -13.24
CA GLU A 45 10.22 9.30 -13.49
C GLU A 45 11.21 9.97 -12.53
N ILE A 46 11.15 9.64 -11.23
CA ILE A 46 12.13 10.14 -10.24
C ILE A 46 13.55 9.68 -10.57
N ARG A 47 13.71 8.47 -11.08
CA ARG A 47 15.02 7.90 -11.38
C ARG A 47 15.66 8.55 -12.61
N ILE A 48 14.86 8.82 -13.64
CA ILE A 48 15.29 9.45 -14.89
C ILE A 48 15.48 10.96 -14.70
N HIS A 49 14.49 11.63 -14.12
CA HIS A 49 14.41 13.11 -14.10
C HIS A 49 14.80 13.72 -12.76
N GLY A 50 14.99 12.92 -11.72
CA GLY A 50 15.27 13.39 -10.37
C GLY A 50 14.00 13.64 -9.56
N GLN A 51 14.20 14.03 -8.29
CA GLN A 51 13.09 14.23 -7.36
C GLN A 51 12.22 15.44 -7.73
N ASN A 52 10.91 15.24 -7.63
CA ASN A 52 9.93 16.31 -7.59
C ASN A 52 8.98 16.02 -6.42
N LYS A 53 8.72 17.03 -5.59
CA LYS A 53 7.82 16.94 -4.43
C LYS A 53 6.44 16.41 -4.82
N GLU A 54 5.89 16.81 -5.97
CA GLU A 54 4.59 16.33 -6.43
C GLU A 54 4.59 14.82 -6.71
N LEU A 55 5.66 14.31 -7.33
CA LEU A 55 5.80 12.87 -7.60
C LEU A 55 5.96 12.08 -6.30
N ILE A 56 6.75 12.62 -5.36
CA ILE A 56 6.94 12.01 -4.04
C ILE A 56 5.62 11.99 -3.26
N ASP A 57 4.91 13.12 -3.21
CA ASP A 57 3.62 13.24 -2.52
C ASP A 57 2.59 12.26 -3.13
N GLU A 58 2.58 12.09 -4.47
CA GLU A 58 1.70 11.12 -5.14
C GLU A 58 2.10 9.66 -4.82
N ILE A 59 3.40 9.31 -4.81
CA ILE A 59 3.88 7.99 -4.38
C ILE A 59 3.48 7.71 -2.94
N VAL A 60 3.65 8.67 -2.05
CA VAL A 60 3.29 8.54 -0.62
C VAL A 60 1.79 8.34 -0.47
N ALA A 61 0.97 9.14 -1.16
CA ALA A 61 -0.48 9.01 -1.11
C ALA A 61 -0.96 7.64 -1.62
N LEU A 62 -0.46 7.18 -2.77
CA LEU A 62 -0.81 5.87 -3.33
C LEU A 62 -0.28 4.72 -2.47
N GLY A 63 0.94 4.83 -1.97
CA GLY A 63 1.55 3.81 -1.14
C GLY A 63 0.86 3.65 0.21
N LYS A 64 0.45 4.75 0.84
CA LYS A 64 -0.41 4.70 2.03
C LYS A 64 -1.78 4.10 1.70
N ARG A 65 -2.43 4.55 0.64
CA ARG A 65 -3.80 4.11 0.33
C ARG A 65 -3.87 2.61 0.02
N TYR A 66 -2.91 2.09 -0.74
CA TYR A 66 -2.93 0.73 -1.28
C TYR A 66 -1.86 -0.19 -0.67
N GLY A 67 -1.19 0.24 0.41
CA GLY A 67 -0.17 -0.55 1.09
C GLY A 67 1.12 -0.73 0.29
N ILE A 68 1.40 0.12 -0.68
CA ILE A 68 2.53 -0.04 -1.59
C ILE A 68 3.81 0.40 -0.89
N MET A 69 4.73 -0.54 -0.75
CA MET A 69 6.00 -0.36 -0.09
C MET A 69 7.05 0.12 -1.09
N THR A 70 7.62 1.29 -0.82
CA THR A 70 8.63 2.00 -1.61
C THR A 70 9.64 2.68 -0.68
N PRO A 71 10.81 3.11 -1.17
CA PRO A 71 11.73 3.92 -0.36
C PRO A 71 11.09 5.20 0.21
N TYR A 72 10.04 5.72 -0.42
CA TYR A 72 9.30 6.89 0.04
C TYR A 72 8.18 6.57 1.03
N THR A 73 7.81 5.29 1.20
CA THR A 73 6.74 4.84 2.11
C THR A 73 7.24 3.91 3.21
N ALA A 74 8.56 3.69 3.30
CA ALA A 74 9.21 2.86 4.31
C ALA A 74 8.98 3.33 5.75
N PHE A 75 8.66 4.62 5.95
CA PHE A 75 8.31 5.15 7.26
C PHE A 75 7.06 4.47 7.87
N LEU A 76 6.21 3.82 7.06
CA LEU A 76 5.01 3.13 7.55
C LEU A 76 5.34 1.94 8.46
N ILE A 77 6.55 1.39 8.35
CA ILE A 77 6.98 0.21 9.12
C ILE A 77 7.96 0.54 10.25
N VAL A 78 8.18 1.82 10.53
CA VAL A 78 9.15 2.27 11.53
C VAL A 78 8.46 3.18 12.54
N ASP A 79 8.84 3.07 13.82
CA ASP A 79 8.45 4.04 14.84
C ASP A 79 9.26 5.32 14.66
N ASP A 80 8.61 6.48 14.77
CA ASP A 80 9.27 7.78 14.69
C ASP A 80 10.42 7.97 15.68
N LYS A 81 10.45 7.20 16.77
CA LYS A 81 11.52 7.26 17.77
C LYS A 81 12.74 6.40 17.41
N ASP A 82 12.65 5.54 16.40
CA ASP A 82 13.75 4.66 16.00
C ASP A 82 14.71 5.35 15.01
N MET A 83 15.75 5.96 15.57
CA MET A 83 16.80 6.63 14.80
C MET A 83 17.61 5.70 13.90
N HIS A 84 17.78 4.43 14.28
CA HIS A 84 18.56 3.47 13.51
C HIS A 84 17.79 3.03 12.27
N ALA A 85 16.52 2.68 12.45
CA ALA A 85 15.61 2.35 11.35
C ALA A 85 15.46 3.52 10.36
N ARG A 86 15.35 4.76 10.85
CA ARG A 86 15.34 5.96 10.01
C ARG A 86 16.60 6.09 9.15
N ARG A 87 17.77 5.78 9.69
CA ARG A 87 19.03 5.81 8.94
C ARG A 87 19.05 4.76 7.84
N ILE A 88 18.63 3.54 8.14
CA ILE A 88 18.53 2.45 7.16
C ILE A 88 17.57 2.82 6.00
N ILE A 89 16.41 3.40 6.32
CA ILE A 89 15.46 3.89 5.31
C ILE A 89 16.09 4.98 4.43
N GLU A 90 16.77 5.95 5.05
CA GLU A 90 17.40 7.06 4.34
C GLU A 90 18.54 6.58 3.42
N ASP A 91 19.38 5.68 3.90
CA ASP A 91 20.47 5.09 3.11
C ASP A 91 19.93 4.28 1.93
N THR A 92 18.81 3.59 2.14
CA THR A 92 18.10 2.83 1.09
C THR A 92 17.49 3.75 0.03
N ARG A 93 16.85 4.83 0.46
CA ARG A 93 16.32 5.86 -0.44
C ARG A 93 17.43 6.48 -1.29
N ARG A 94 18.56 6.82 -0.68
CA ARG A 94 19.74 7.34 -1.41
C ARG A 94 20.28 6.32 -2.40
N SER A 95 20.37 5.05 -2.00
CA SER A 95 20.87 3.98 -2.87
C SER A 95 19.98 3.83 -4.11
N PHE A 96 18.66 3.80 -3.91
CA PHE A 96 17.67 3.80 -5.00
C PHE A 96 17.84 5.01 -5.94
N GLU A 97 18.08 6.20 -5.40
CA GLU A 97 18.26 7.44 -6.16
C GLU A 97 19.58 7.47 -6.96
N MET A 98 20.64 6.87 -6.42
CA MET A 98 21.96 6.81 -7.05
C MET A 98 22.02 5.76 -8.16
N GLU A 99 21.19 4.73 -8.09
CA GLU A 99 21.15 3.60 -9.03
C GLU A 99 20.47 3.95 -10.37
N LYS A 100 20.88 5.06 -11.00
CA LYS A 100 20.32 5.55 -12.28
C LYS A 100 20.76 4.72 -13.49
N ALA A 101 21.91 4.04 -13.40
CA ALA A 101 22.51 3.25 -14.47
C ALA A 101 23.29 2.06 -13.89
N GLY A 102 23.43 0.97 -14.65
CA GLY A 102 24.07 -0.27 -14.20
C GLY A 102 23.17 -1.50 -14.30
N ALA A 103 23.70 -2.68 -14.00
CA ALA A 103 23.01 -3.96 -14.15
C ALA A 103 21.70 -4.02 -13.34
N ASP A 104 21.75 -3.55 -12.10
CA ASP A 104 20.60 -3.53 -11.19
C ASP A 104 19.53 -2.55 -11.65
N GLY A 105 19.97 -1.36 -12.09
CA GLY A 105 19.10 -0.37 -12.68
C GLY A 105 18.36 -0.81 -13.95
N VAL A 106 19.07 -1.50 -14.85
CA VAL A 106 18.47 -2.10 -16.06
C VAL A 106 17.52 -3.24 -15.67
N SER A 107 17.87 -4.01 -14.64
CA SER A 107 17.02 -5.10 -14.14
C SER A 107 15.70 -4.58 -13.56
N PHE A 108 15.73 -3.45 -12.84
CA PHE A 108 14.55 -2.80 -12.28
C PHE A 108 13.63 -2.28 -13.38
N SER A 109 14.15 -1.47 -14.32
CA SER A 109 13.37 -0.95 -15.44
C SER A 109 12.77 -2.07 -16.30
N ARG A 110 13.50 -3.19 -16.48
CA ARG A 110 12.98 -4.38 -17.18
C ARG A 110 11.82 -5.03 -16.41
N LYS A 111 11.97 -5.27 -15.10
CA LYS A 111 10.90 -5.85 -14.27
C LYS A 111 9.65 -4.97 -14.24
N LEU A 112 9.84 -3.65 -14.22
CA LEU A 112 8.79 -2.65 -14.30
C LEU A 112 8.03 -2.74 -15.63
N ALA A 113 8.76 -2.72 -16.75
CA ALA A 113 8.19 -2.80 -18.10
C ALA A 113 7.50 -4.13 -18.38
N GLU A 114 8.02 -5.23 -17.84
CA GLU A 114 7.42 -6.56 -17.94
C GLU A 114 6.23 -6.76 -16.98
N GLY A 115 5.92 -5.79 -16.12
CA GLY A 115 4.90 -5.95 -15.08
C GLY A 115 5.22 -7.04 -14.05
N LYS A 116 6.50 -7.45 -13.98
CA LYS A 116 7.02 -8.51 -13.09
C LYS A 116 7.57 -7.97 -11.79
N LEU A 117 7.31 -6.70 -11.48
CA LEU A 117 7.49 -6.25 -10.11
C LEU A 117 6.51 -7.02 -9.22
N PRO A 118 6.96 -7.57 -8.09
CA PRO A 118 6.17 -8.46 -7.25
C PRO A 118 5.15 -7.67 -6.41
N PHE A 119 4.34 -6.87 -7.08
CA PHE A 119 3.22 -6.14 -6.52
C PHE A 119 1.94 -7.00 -6.48
N ASP A 120 1.92 -8.11 -7.23
CA ASP A 120 0.87 -9.12 -7.15
C ASP A 120 1.01 -9.93 -5.86
N SER A 121 0.33 -9.45 -4.81
CA SER A 121 -0.37 -10.20 -3.73
C SER A 121 0.28 -11.43 -3.05
N ALA A 122 1.56 -11.71 -3.24
CA ALA A 122 2.35 -12.73 -2.53
C ALA A 122 3.50 -12.06 -1.76
N PRO A 123 3.99 -12.67 -0.65
CA PRO A 123 5.00 -12.07 0.21
C PRO A 123 6.36 -12.18 -0.47
N VAL A 124 6.62 -11.33 -1.47
CA VAL A 124 7.99 -10.87 -1.64
C VAL A 124 8.20 -9.89 -0.50
N PRO A 125 9.17 -10.15 0.40
CA PRO A 125 9.48 -9.24 1.48
C PRO A 125 9.56 -7.82 0.94
N ALA A 126 8.77 -6.90 1.53
CA ALA A 126 8.85 -5.48 1.20
C ALA A 126 10.30 -4.96 1.27
N SER A 127 11.13 -5.65 2.06
CA SER A 127 12.57 -5.47 2.12
C SER A 127 13.26 -5.56 0.75
N ARG A 128 12.99 -6.60 -0.05
CA ARG A 128 13.56 -6.75 -1.41
C ARG A 128 13.04 -5.70 -2.40
N LEU A 129 11.80 -5.24 -2.23
CA LEU A 129 11.17 -4.23 -3.08
C LEU A 129 11.77 -2.83 -2.85
N MET A 130 12.25 -2.56 -1.64
CA MET A 130 12.90 -1.30 -1.32
C MET A 130 14.42 -1.32 -1.54
N GLY A 131 15.01 -2.44 -1.94
CA GLY A 131 16.46 -2.56 -2.12
C GLY A 131 17.22 -2.92 -0.84
N PHE A 132 16.52 -3.24 0.25
CA PHE A 132 17.17 -3.82 1.42
C PHE A 132 17.67 -5.22 1.08
N LYS A 133 18.94 -5.49 1.36
CA LYS A 133 19.42 -6.88 1.37
C LYS A 133 18.62 -7.58 2.46
N GLY A 134 17.87 -8.63 2.14
CA GLY A 134 16.89 -9.27 3.05
C GLY A 134 17.41 -9.75 4.42
N ASN A 135 18.71 -9.54 4.71
CA ASN A 135 19.38 -9.77 5.98
C ASN A 135 19.69 -8.46 6.75
N GLU A 136 19.24 -7.30 6.27
CA GLU A 136 19.35 -6.04 7.01
C GLU A 136 18.41 -6.07 8.22
N VAL A 137 19.04 -6.15 9.38
CA VAL A 137 18.41 -6.21 10.69
C VAL A 137 18.16 -4.79 11.18
N ILE A 138 16.92 -4.54 11.58
CA ILE A 138 16.57 -3.38 12.41
C ILE A 138 16.45 -3.89 13.84
N GLY A 139 17.25 -3.34 14.76
CA GLY A 139 17.22 -3.74 16.17
C GLY A 139 18.08 -2.86 17.06
N ARG A 140 17.58 -2.56 18.26
CA ARG A 140 18.35 -1.92 19.34
C ARG A 140 19.27 -2.94 20.00
N GLY A 141 20.35 -2.46 20.64
CA GLY A 141 20.98 -3.23 21.70
C GLY A 141 19.96 -3.50 22.81
N GLY A 142 19.54 -4.76 22.97
CA GLY A 142 18.58 -5.22 23.99
C GLY A 142 17.25 -5.78 23.47
N GLU A 143 16.96 -5.68 22.16
CA GLU A 143 15.77 -6.29 21.53
C GLU A 143 16.18 -7.38 20.52
N SER A 144 15.31 -8.37 20.29
CA SER A 144 15.56 -9.39 19.27
C SER A 144 15.65 -8.70 17.90
N PRO A 145 16.73 -8.92 17.13
CA PRO A 145 16.82 -8.53 15.72
C PRO A 145 15.51 -8.80 14.97
N GLN A 146 14.92 -7.77 14.36
CA GLN A 146 13.77 -7.96 13.45
C GLN A 146 14.19 -7.61 12.02
N THR A 147 13.72 -8.41 11.07
CA THR A 147 13.92 -8.08 9.66
C THR A 147 12.88 -7.05 9.20
N ILE A 148 13.21 -6.31 8.15
CA ILE A 148 12.27 -5.37 7.51
C ILE A 148 11.01 -6.09 6.98
N SER A 149 11.14 -7.36 6.62
CA SER A 149 9.98 -8.20 6.25
C SER A 149 9.05 -8.39 7.44
N GLU A 150 9.60 -8.81 8.59
CA GLU A 150 8.83 -9.02 9.82
C GLU A 150 8.16 -7.74 10.30
N LEU A 151 8.87 -6.61 10.30
CA LEU A 151 8.31 -5.31 10.64
C LEU A 151 7.15 -4.92 9.72
N THR A 152 7.26 -5.22 8.43
CA THR A 152 6.18 -4.97 7.47
C THR A 152 4.95 -5.82 7.77
N GLU A 153 5.14 -7.11 8.00
CA GLU A 153 4.04 -8.04 8.32
C GLU A 153 3.38 -7.72 9.67
N GLN A 154 4.15 -7.17 10.62
CA GLN A 154 3.63 -6.74 11.92
C GLN A 154 2.86 -5.42 11.86
N ARG A 155 3.23 -4.49 10.97
CA ARG A 155 2.68 -3.13 10.96
C ARG A 155 1.67 -2.86 9.86
N ILE A 156 1.66 -3.68 8.81
CA ILE A 156 0.73 -3.56 7.68
C ILE A 156 -0.11 -4.84 7.62
N LEU A 157 -1.41 -4.68 7.81
CA LEU A 157 -2.38 -5.75 7.69
C LEU A 157 -3.19 -5.55 6.40
N ARG A 158 -3.35 -6.61 5.60
CA ARG A 158 -4.15 -6.58 4.37
C ARG A 158 -5.31 -7.55 4.53
N ILE A 159 -6.53 -7.08 4.34
CA ILE A 159 -7.73 -7.91 4.39
C ILE A 159 -8.62 -7.56 3.20
N ALA A 160 -8.82 -8.55 2.32
CA ALA A 160 -9.45 -8.35 1.02
C ALA A 160 -8.77 -7.18 0.25
N ASP A 161 -9.52 -6.13 -0.05
CA ASP A 161 -9.12 -4.92 -0.77
C ASP A 161 -8.70 -3.76 0.16
N LYS A 162 -8.74 -3.94 1.48
CA LYS A 162 -8.34 -2.93 2.45
C LYS A 162 -6.95 -3.18 3.00
N VAL A 163 -6.28 -2.07 3.31
CA VAL A 163 -4.98 -2.04 3.98
C VAL A 163 -5.16 -1.35 5.31
N PHE A 164 -4.51 -1.85 6.35
CA PHE A 164 -4.57 -1.31 7.68
C PHE A 164 -3.17 -1.13 8.25
N TYR A 165 -2.99 -0.07 9.03
CA TYR A 165 -1.71 0.29 9.65
C TYR A 165 -1.81 0.25 11.16
N LEU A 166 -0.87 -0.45 11.79
CA LEU A 166 -0.75 -0.50 13.24
C LEU A 166 -0.36 0.88 13.79
N LYS A 167 -1.19 1.42 14.68
CA LYS A 167 -0.89 2.64 15.44
C LYS A 167 -0.41 2.30 16.86
N SER A 168 0.07 3.33 17.56
CA SER A 168 0.65 3.23 18.91
C SER A 168 -0.34 2.76 19.98
N ASP A 169 -1.65 2.86 19.74
CA ASP A 169 -2.71 2.34 20.61
C ASP A 169 -2.94 0.82 20.45
N GLY A 170 -2.20 0.17 19.54
CA GLY A 170 -2.28 -1.26 19.27
C GLY A 170 -3.43 -1.66 18.33
N PHE A 171 -4.12 -0.70 17.71
CA PHE A 171 -5.15 -0.96 16.70
C PHE A 171 -4.60 -0.79 15.28
N TYR A 172 -5.13 -1.58 14.36
CA TYR A 172 -4.89 -1.47 12.93
C TYR A 172 -5.95 -0.58 12.30
N TYR A 173 -5.57 0.62 11.87
CA TYR A 173 -6.48 1.59 11.26
C TYR A 173 -6.50 1.44 9.74
N ASP A 174 -7.69 1.45 9.16
CA ASP A 174 -7.91 1.46 7.72
C ASP A 174 -7.08 2.56 7.03
N SER A 175 -6.49 2.28 5.87
CA SER A 175 -5.60 3.20 5.16
C SER A 175 -6.27 4.51 4.74
N VAL A 176 -7.61 4.49 4.61
CA VAL A 176 -8.42 5.67 4.29
C VAL A 176 -8.82 6.47 5.54
N PHE A 177 -8.52 5.98 6.75
CA PHE A 177 -8.76 6.70 7.99
C PHE A 177 -7.77 7.86 8.13
N GLU A 178 -8.30 9.08 8.21
CA GLU A 178 -7.51 10.28 8.49
C GLU A 178 -8.02 10.98 9.74
N GLU A 179 -7.13 11.18 10.72
CA GLU A 179 -7.46 11.86 11.99
C GLU A 179 -7.89 13.33 11.77
N SER A 180 -7.32 13.97 10.74
CA SER A 180 -7.67 15.33 10.32
C SER A 180 -9.14 15.49 9.95
N MET A 181 -9.78 14.42 9.46
CA MET A 181 -11.21 14.42 9.13
C MET A 181 -12.11 14.36 10.38
N ARG A 182 -11.53 14.09 11.56
CA ARG A 182 -12.23 13.90 12.84
C ARG A 182 -13.46 12.99 12.72
N PRO A 183 -13.30 11.78 12.16
CA PRO A 183 -14.43 10.88 11.98
C PRO A 183 -15.02 10.45 13.33
N GLU A 184 -16.32 10.23 13.37
CA GLU A 184 -16.98 9.60 14.51
C GLU A 184 -16.43 8.18 14.67
N ILE A 185 -15.83 7.89 15.83
CA ILE A 185 -15.36 6.55 16.19
C ILE A 185 -16.43 5.87 17.02
N ILE A 186 -17.03 4.83 16.46
CA ILE A 186 -18.06 4.01 17.06
C ILE A 186 -17.40 2.73 17.55
N GLU A 187 -17.34 2.55 18.87
CA GLU A 187 -16.84 1.32 19.47
C GLU A 187 -17.92 0.24 19.43
N ILE A 188 -17.58 -0.94 18.93
CA ILE A 188 -18.49 -2.08 18.80
C ILE A 188 -17.83 -3.30 19.43
N GLN A 189 -18.50 -3.89 20.42
CA GLN A 189 -18.07 -5.14 21.03
C GLN A 189 -18.29 -6.30 20.05
N ALA A 190 -17.26 -7.11 19.83
CA ALA A 190 -17.35 -8.27 18.96
C ALA A 190 -18.44 -9.23 19.45
N PHE A 191 -19.21 -9.77 18.50
CA PHE A 191 -20.33 -10.67 18.77
C PHE A 191 -21.49 -10.08 19.59
N SER A 192 -21.58 -8.75 19.75
CA SER A 192 -22.75 -8.08 20.31
C SER A 192 -23.87 -7.89 19.28
N ASP A 193 -25.05 -7.43 19.75
CA ASP A 193 -26.15 -7.08 18.84
C ASP A 193 -25.77 -5.95 17.87
N GLU A 194 -24.99 -4.95 18.32
CA GLU A 194 -24.46 -3.87 17.49
C GLU A 194 -23.52 -4.41 16.41
N TYR A 195 -22.69 -5.41 16.73
CA TYR A 195 -21.82 -6.08 15.78
C TYR A 195 -22.64 -6.79 14.68
N PHE A 196 -23.67 -7.55 15.06
CA PHE A 196 -24.54 -8.20 14.06
C PHE A 196 -25.37 -7.19 13.27
N ASN A 197 -25.74 -6.05 13.86
CA ASN A 197 -26.39 -4.96 13.14
C ASN A 197 -25.46 -4.31 12.12
N LEU A 198 -24.18 -4.11 12.46
CA LEU A 198 -23.15 -3.66 11.53
C LEU A 198 -23.03 -4.59 10.32
N LEU A 199 -23.01 -5.92 10.55
CA LEU A 199 -22.97 -6.92 9.48
C LEU A 199 -24.19 -6.84 8.54
N LYS A 200 -25.37 -6.51 9.07
CA LYS A 200 -26.60 -6.35 8.27
C LYS A 200 -26.61 -5.06 7.45
N MET A 201 -26.06 -3.98 7.98
CA MET A 201 -26.01 -2.67 7.31
C MET A 201 -25.10 -2.67 6.08
N HIS A 202 -23.97 -3.36 6.14
CA HIS A 202 -22.97 -3.37 5.06
C HIS A 202 -22.73 -4.79 4.55
N LYS A 203 -23.30 -5.13 3.38
CA LYS A 203 -23.32 -6.51 2.82
C LYS A 203 -21.97 -7.23 2.69
N ASN A 204 -20.84 -6.52 2.77
CA ASN A 204 -19.50 -7.11 2.64
C ASN A 204 -18.57 -6.84 3.82
N ILE A 205 -19.05 -6.21 4.89
CA ILE A 205 -18.18 -5.85 6.01
C ILE A 205 -17.61 -7.07 6.72
N ALA A 206 -18.35 -8.19 6.69
CA ALA A 206 -17.94 -9.47 7.29
C ALA A 206 -16.53 -9.89 6.84
N ARG A 207 -16.15 -9.68 5.57
CA ARG A 207 -14.84 -10.09 5.03
C ARG A 207 -13.67 -9.42 5.74
N TYR A 208 -13.87 -8.22 6.29
CA TYR A 208 -12.86 -7.48 7.02
C TYR A 208 -12.79 -7.87 8.50
N LEU A 209 -13.88 -8.40 9.05
CA LEU A 209 -13.99 -8.79 10.45
C LEU A 209 -13.55 -10.25 10.68
N VAL A 210 -13.20 -11.00 9.63
CA VAL A 210 -12.57 -12.34 9.72
C VAL A 210 -11.10 -12.21 10.12
N THR A 211 -10.85 -11.59 11.26
CA THR A 211 -9.51 -11.39 11.80
C THR A 211 -9.57 -11.38 13.32
N ASN A 212 -8.52 -11.86 13.98
CA ASN A 212 -8.34 -11.71 15.42
C ASN A 212 -7.59 -10.42 15.78
N LYS A 213 -7.31 -9.57 14.78
CA LYS A 213 -6.61 -8.31 14.96
C LYS A 213 -7.60 -7.24 15.38
N ARG A 214 -7.17 -6.38 16.30
CA ARG A 214 -7.91 -5.18 16.71
C ARG A 214 -7.88 -4.17 15.58
N ILE A 215 -9.02 -3.95 14.93
CA ILE A 215 -9.12 -3.08 13.75
C ILE A 215 -10.03 -1.88 14.00
N VAL A 216 -9.70 -0.77 13.34
CA VAL A 216 -10.59 0.38 13.14
C VAL A 216 -10.90 0.47 11.65
N LEU A 217 -12.12 0.10 11.29
CA LEU A 217 -12.59 0.04 9.92
C LEU A 217 -13.27 1.35 9.52
N TYR A 218 -12.91 1.92 8.36
CA TYR A 218 -13.57 3.13 7.86
C TYR A 218 -14.47 2.80 6.68
N ILE A 219 -15.77 3.08 6.83
CA ILE A 219 -16.81 2.83 5.82
C ILE A 219 -17.86 3.94 5.92
N ASP A 220 -18.29 4.45 4.77
CA ASP A 220 -19.39 5.42 4.65
C ASP A 220 -19.29 6.63 5.59
N GLY A 221 -18.08 7.15 5.79
CA GLY A 221 -17.83 8.33 6.61
C GLY A 221 -17.61 8.05 8.11
N LYS A 222 -17.74 6.79 8.55
CA LYS A 222 -17.68 6.39 9.96
C LYS A 222 -16.53 5.43 10.22
N ALA A 223 -15.93 5.56 11.41
CA ALA A 223 -14.90 4.66 11.89
C ALA A 223 -15.50 3.69 12.92
N TYR A 224 -15.41 2.39 12.65
CA TYR A 224 -15.89 1.34 13.54
C TYR A 224 -14.71 0.66 14.21
N LYS A 225 -14.58 0.85 15.52
CA LYS A 225 -13.51 0.26 16.33
C LYS A 225 -14.02 -1.02 16.98
N ILE A 226 -13.48 -2.16 16.55
CA ILE A 226 -13.93 -3.47 17.02
C ILE A 226 -13.17 -3.85 18.28
N ILE A 227 -13.90 -4.05 19.38
CA ILE A 227 -13.37 -4.44 20.68
C ILE A 227 -13.64 -5.93 20.88
N HIS A 228 -12.62 -6.69 21.24
CA HIS A 228 -12.73 -8.13 21.54
C HIS A 228 -12.66 -8.36 23.04
#